data_AF-A0A1Y3UKQ8-F1
#
_entry.id   AF-A0A1Y3UKQ8-F1
#
_cell.length_a   1.000
_cell.length_b   1.000
_cell.length_c   1.000
_cell.angle_alpha   90.00
_cell.angle_beta   90.00
_cell.angle_gamma   90.00
#
_symmetry.space_group_name_H-M   'P 1'
#
loop_
_entity.id
_entity.type
_entity.pdbx_description
1 polymer ?
#
loop_
_entity_poly.entity_id
_entity_poly.type
_entity_poly.pdbx_seq_one_letter_code
_entity_poly.pdbx_strand_id
1 'polypeptide(L)'
;MAGKSRADARVVDAAALDKAGAGVSAPGANVPEVAAPKTAAREVVVPGASVPEVDAPGADSQRAGTATASKASRKTRGAAARSGRLYVVGTPIGNLGDLSPRAVEAFRAADAVCCEDTRVTGKLLAAAGVSRPLIRCDENVIARRAPELVERLAAGEVLAFASDAGMPGVSDPGQVLIEAARAAEVPVEVIPGPTACITALVSSGIACDHFFFEGFLPRKAGERARRLAELAPVPGALLFYESPHRVGATLDALAVAFPAREAALCRELTKLHEEVLRGTAVELASEVAQREETGAPLKGEMVIVVAPPSAEELEVLGRLHAAGLAAAQGDGTAAGAGPALDPDEALRADILRALEEGEPANAIAKRLSQRYSRRKRAVYELVLELQG
;
A
#
# COMPACT_ATOMS: atom_id res chain seq x y z
N MET A 1 23.69 53.95 7.82
CA MET A 1 24.46 53.56 9.02
C MET A 1 24.11 52.10 9.31
N ALA A 2 24.97 51.16 8.92
CA ALA A 2 25.86 50.39 9.81
C ALA A 2 25.06 49.42 10.73
N GLY A 3 25.24 48.10 10.73
CA GLY A 3 26.24 47.25 10.08
C GLY A 3 25.86 45.76 10.16
N LYS A 4 26.59 44.95 9.38
CA LYS A 4 26.51 43.49 9.24
C LYS A 4 27.05 42.77 10.49
N SER A 5 26.61 41.52 10.70
CA SER A 5 27.49 40.45 11.20
C SER A 5 27.01 39.06 10.75
N ARG A 6 27.97 38.28 10.22
CA ARG A 6 27.93 36.86 9.84
C ARG A 6 28.62 36.04 10.96
N ALA A 7 28.37 34.73 10.97
CA ALA A 7 29.24 33.59 11.36
C ALA A 7 28.42 32.60 12.21
N ASP A 8 28.62 31.28 12.21
CA ASP A 8 29.35 30.33 11.38
C ASP A 8 28.87 28.93 11.80
N ALA A 9 28.91 27.98 10.87
CA ALA A 9 28.65 26.57 11.12
C ALA A 9 29.85 25.89 11.81
N ARG A 10 29.60 24.92 12.71
CA ARG A 10 30.55 23.84 12.99
C ARG A 10 29.86 22.50 13.22
N VAL A 11 30.36 21.55 12.45
CA VAL A 11 30.21 20.09 12.48
C VAL A 11 30.85 19.54 13.77
N VAL A 12 30.26 18.50 14.37
CA VAL A 12 30.94 17.65 15.36
C VAL A 12 30.96 16.21 14.84
N ASP A 13 32.18 15.74 14.61
CA ASP A 13 32.56 14.36 14.30
C ASP A 13 32.45 13.49 15.57
N ALA A 14 31.95 12.27 15.40
CA ALA A 14 31.87 11.27 16.45
C ALA A 14 32.96 10.20 16.23
N ALA A 15 34.01 10.23 17.04
CA ALA A 15 34.93 9.11 17.21
C ALA A 15 35.49 9.09 18.64
N ALA A 16 35.69 7.87 19.14
CA ALA A 16 36.32 7.45 20.40
C ALA A 16 35.42 7.35 21.65
N LEU A 17 35.14 6.12 22.08
CA LEU A 17 35.89 5.47 23.17
C LEU A 17 35.54 3.98 23.29
N ASP A 18 36.61 3.19 23.36
CA ASP A 18 36.67 1.74 23.53
C ASP A 18 37.12 1.42 24.99
N LYS A 19 36.78 0.20 25.44
CA LYS A 19 37.27 -0.57 26.60
C LYS A 19 36.93 -0.14 28.03
N ALA A 20 36.13 -0.98 28.68
CA ALA A 20 36.53 -1.64 29.93
C ALA A 20 35.76 -2.96 30.09
N GLY A 21 36.48 -4.08 30.13
CA GLY A 21 35.95 -5.40 30.48
C GLY A 21 36.38 -5.82 31.87
N ALA A 22 35.45 -6.45 32.60
CA ALA A 22 35.60 -7.43 33.69
C ALA A 22 34.15 -7.79 34.09
N GLY A 23 33.64 -9.02 34.10
CA GLY A 23 34.25 -10.32 34.34
C GLY A 23 33.74 -10.84 35.69
N VAL A 24 32.51 -11.40 35.76
CA VAL A 24 32.07 -12.28 36.88
C VAL A 24 31.09 -13.34 36.34
N SER A 25 31.32 -14.57 36.81
CA SER A 25 30.73 -15.86 36.44
C SER A 25 29.27 -16.06 36.91
N ALA A 26 28.58 -16.97 36.20
CA ALA A 26 27.19 -17.42 36.41
C ALA A 26 27.00 -18.29 37.68
N PRO A 27 25.74 -18.60 38.03
CA PRO A 27 25.36 -20.02 37.93
C PRO A 27 23.95 -20.28 37.34
N GLY A 28 23.93 -21.34 36.51
CA GLY A 28 22.87 -22.31 36.21
C GLY A 28 21.41 -22.00 36.53
N ALA A 29 20.60 -21.92 35.47
CA ALA A 29 19.19 -22.31 35.51
C ALA A 29 18.89 -23.25 34.33
N ASN A 30 18.40 -24.43 34.69
CA ASN A 30 18.04 -25.56 33.84
C ASN A 30 16.73 -25.25 33.11
N VAL A 31 16.68 -25.36 31.78
CA VAL A 31 15.44 -25.26 30.98
C VAL A 31 15.25 -26.58 30.23
N PRO A 32 14.10 -27.25 30.36
CA PRO A 32 13.87 -28.53 29.70
C PRO A 32 13.61 -28.35 28.20
N GLU A 33 14.27 -29.18 27.41
CA GLU A 33 14.12 -29.32 25.97
C GLU A 33 12.75 -29.93 25.63
N VAL A 34 11.89 -29.17 24.94
CA VAL A 34 10.62 -29.67 24.42
C VAL A 34 10.84 -30.20 23.01
N ALA A 35 10.66 -31.51 22.85
CA ALA A 35 10.78 -32.23 21.59
C ALA A 35 9.74 -31.77 20.55
N ALA A 36 10.21 -31.42 19.35
CA ALA A 36 9.35 -31.19 18.19
C ALA A 36 8.89 -32.53 17.56
N PRO A 37 7.64 -32.65 17.09
CA PRO A 37 7.17 -33.86 16.42
C PRO A 37 7.76 -33.97 15.00
N LYS A 38 8.30 -35.15 14.69
CA LYS A 38 8.73 -35.55 13.34
C LYS A 38 7.50 -35.80 12.46
N THR A 39 7.34 -35.02 11.40
CA THR A 39 6.49 -35.38 10.26
C THR A 39 7.32 -35.44 8.98
N ALA A 40 7.23 -36.59 8.31
CA ALA A 40 7.95 -36.88 7.08
C ALA A 40 7.34 -36.13 5.90
N ALA A 41 8.12 -35.26 5.26
CA ALA A 41 7.80 -34.69 3.96
C ALA A 41 8.64 -35.39 2.88
N ARG A 42 7.96 -35.89 1.85
CA ARG A 42 8.51 -36.60 0.70
C ARG A 42 9.41 -35.69 -0.13
N GLU A 43 10.56 -36.23 -0.51
CA GLU A 43 11.51 -35.66 -1.46
C GLU A 43 10.88 -35.57 -2.85
N VAL A 44 10.79 -34.37 -3.42
CA VAL A 44 10.50 -34.16 -4.85
C VAL A 44 11.82 -33.83 -5.52
N VAL A 45 12.34 -34.79 -6.29
CA VAL A 45 13.55 -34.65 -7.10
C VAL A 45 13.24 -33.80 -8.32
N VAL A 46 13.95 -32.68 -8.49
CA VAL A 46 13.93 -31.85 -9.70
C VAL A 46 15.20 -32.20 -10.51
N PRO A 47 15.10 -32.67 -11.77
CA PRO A 47 16.29 -33.01 -12.55
C PRO A 47 17.05 -31.76 -13.00
N GLY A 48 18.38 -31.84 -12.89
CA GLY A 48 19.32 -30.73 -12.95
C GLY A 48 19.45 -30.02 -14.30
N ALA A 49 19.52 -28.69 -14.24
CA ALA A 49 20.05 -27.86 -15.30
C ALA A 49 21.57 -27.73 -15.13
N SER A 50 22.32 -28.33 -16.04
CA SER A 50 23.77 -28.23 -16.15
C SER A 50 24.20 -26.80 -16.48
N VAL A 51 25.02 -26.21 -15.62
CA VAL A 51 25.77 -24.97 -15.86
C VAL A 51 27.00 -25.31 -16.72
N PRO A 52 27.25 -24.64 -17.86
CA PRO A 52 28.49 -24.85 -18.58
C PRO A 52 29.65 -24.10 -17.90
N GLU A 53 30.78 -24.79 -17.75
CA GLU A 53 32.07 -24.29 -17.30
C GLU A 53 32.56 -23.11 -18.15
N VAL A 54 33.17 -22.14 -17.47
CA VAL A 54 33.88 -21.00 -18.04
C VAL A 54 35.37 -21.35 -18.13
N ASP A 55 35.87 -21.55 -19.35
CA ASP A 55 37.31 -21.72 -19.60
C ASP A 55 38.05 -20.37 -19.52
N ALA A 56 39.12 -20.35 -18.72
CA ALA A 56 40.10 -19.27 -18.66
C ALA A 56 41.09 -19.36 -19.84
N PRO A 57 41.63 -18.22 -20.35
CA PRO A 57 42.46 -18.24 -21.54
C PRO A 57 43.93 -18.60 -21.20
N GLY A 58 44.47 -19.56 -21.95
CA GLY A 58 45.89 -19.87 -22.00
C GLY A 58 46.68 -18.84 -22.80
N ALA A 59 47.86 -18.50 -22.29
CA ALA A 59 48.87 -17.70 -22.96
C ALA A 59 49.62 -18.54 -24.00
N ASP A 60 49.85 -17.99 -25.20
CA ASP A 60 51.08 -18.27 -25.94
C ASP A 60 51.44 -17.14 -26.91
N SER A 61 52.70 -17.16 -27.32
CA SER A 61 53.53 -16.02 -27.67
C SER A 61 53.98 -16.04 -29.14
N GLN A 62 54.19 -14.83 -29.68
CA GLN A 62 55.05 -14.45 -30.83
C GLN A 62 54.79 -15.01 -32.25
N ARG A 63 54.50 -14.09 -33.20
CA ARG A 63 55.46 -13.69 -34.25
C ARG A 63 54.98 -12.48 -35.07
N ALA A 64 55.96 -11.65 -35.46
CA ALA A 64 55.82 -10.45 -36.27
C ALA A 64 55.59 -10.75 -37.76
N GLY A 65 54.84 -9.87 -38.44
CA GLY A 65 54.67 -9.83 -39.89
C GLY A 65 54.01 -8.51 -40.31
N THR A 66 54.65 -7.81 -41.23
CA THR A 66 54.46 -6.40 -41.64
C THR A 66 53.24 -6.13 -42.53
N ALA A 67 52.66 -4.93 -42.32
CA ALA A 67 52.01 -4.01 -43.27
C ALA A 67 51.02 -4.53 -44.34
N THR A 68 49.78 -4.01 -44.33
CA THR A 68 49.26 -3.03 -45.31
C THR A 68 47.78 -2.74 -45.08
N ALA A 69 47.37 -1.51 -45.37
CA ALA A 69 46.02 -1.01 -45.23
C ALA A 69 45.05 -1.68 -46.23
N SER A 70 43.84 -2.00 -45.77
CA SER A 70 42.65 -2.09 -46.63
C SER A 70 41.41 -1.67 -45.85
N LYS A 71 40.89 -0.49 -46.21
CA LYS A 71 39.55 -0.01 -45.91
C LYS A 71 38.53 -0.83 -46.71
N ALA A 72 37.33 -0.93 -46.15
CA ALA A 72 36.10 -1.42 -46.77
C ALA A 72 35.92 -2.94 -46.80
N SER A 73 35.20 -3.44 -45.79
CA SER A 73 33.98 -4.24 -45.96
C SER A 73 33.57 -4.77 -44.58
N ARG A 74 33.02 -3.88 -43.74
CA ARG A 74 32.30 -4.33 -42.54
C ARG A 74 30.89 -4.69 -43.00
N LYS A 75 30.85 -5.85 -43.64
CA LYS A 75 29.66 -6.59 -44.08
C LYS A 75 28.62 -6.54 -42.95
N THR A 76 27.46 -6.02 -43.31
CA THR A 76 26.21 -6.04 -42.56
C THR A 76 26.02 -7.37 -41.84
N ARG A 77 26.35 -7.40 -40.53
CA ARG A 77 25.68 -8.34 -39.63
C ARG A 77 24.26 -7.82 -39.56
N GLY A 78 23.32 -8.57 -40.14
CA GLY A 78 21.90 -8.28 -40.00
C GLY A 78 21.61 -8.05 -38.53
N ALA A 79 21.24 -6.82 -38.18
CA ALA A 79 20.67 -6.54 -36.89
C ALA A 79 19.40 -7.38 -36.86
N ALA A 80 19.40 -8.46 -36.06
CA ALA A 80 18.14 -9.01 -35.61
C ALA A 80 17.34 -7.81 -35.10
N ALA A 81 16.20 -7.52 -35.74
CA ALA A 81 15.37 -6.40 -35.34
C ALA A 81 15.14 -6.56 -33.84
N ARG A 82 15.72 -5.66 -33.03
CA ARG A 82 15.49 -5.71 -31.59
C ARG A 82 14.01 -5.43 -31.43
N SER A 83 13.23 -6.44 -31.04
CA SER A 83 11.89 -6.22 -30.53
C SER A 83 12.03 -5.30 -29.31
N GLY A 84 11.27 -4.20 -29.28
CA GLY A 84 11.28 -3.30 -28.13
C GLY A 84 10.77 -4.00 -26.88
N ARG A 85 10.83 -3.30 -25.74
CA ARG A 85 10.42 -3.87 -24.45
C ARG A 85 9.96 -2.77 -23.51
N LEU A 86 8.89 -3.05 -22.77
CA LEU A 86 8.46 -2.25 -21.64
C LEU A 86 8.94 -2.90 -20.34
N TYR A 87 9.81 -2.22 -19.60
CA TYR A 87 10.09 -2.55 -18.20
C TYR A 87 9.08 -1.85 -17.29
N VAL A 88 8.47 -2.57 -16.37
CA VAL A 88 7.64 -1.99 -15.29
C VAL A 88 8.43 -2.13 -14.00
N VAL A 89 8.88 -1.02 -13.44
CA VAL A 89 9.94 -1.02 -12.42
C VAL A 89 9.39 -0.56 -11.08
N GLY A 90 9.42 -1.45 -10.08
CA GLY A 90 9.14 -1.09 -8.69
C GLY A 90 10.19 -0.14 -8.13
N THR A 91 9.76 0.97 -7.53
CA THR A 91 10.60 2.02 -6.95
C THR A 91 10.51 2.04 -5.42
N PRO A 92 11.50 2.61 -4.72
CA PRO A 92 11.43 2.80 -3.27
C PRO A 92 10.17 3.50 -2.78
N ILE A 93 9.70 3.14 -1.58
CA ILE A 93 8.55 3.78 -0.91
C ILE A 93 8.95 4.83 0.14
N GLY A 94 10.24 5.17 0.22
CA GLY A 94 10.76 6.14 1.19
C GLY A 94 12.27 6.11 1.35
N ASN A 95 12.88 4.94 1.26
CA ASN A 95 14.33 4.76 1.40
C ASN A 95 15.02 4.40 0.08
N LEU A 96 15.93 5.25 -0.40
CA LEU A 96 16.69 5.01 -1.63
C LEU A 96 17.52 3.71 -1.60
N GLY A 97 17.85 3.20 -0.41
CA GLY A 97 18.53 1.91 -0.24
C GLY A 97 17.70 0.70 -0.69
N ASP A 98 16.38 0.85 -0.84
CA ASP A 98 15.49 -0.22 -1.28
C ASP A 98 15.42 -0.35 -2.82
N LEU A 99 16.14 0.49 -3.56
CA LEU A 99 16.22 0.38 -5.02
C LEU A 99 17.07 -0.83 -5.41
N SER A 100 16.45 -1.82 -6.04
CA SER A 100 17.15 -3.05 -6.41
C SER A 100 18.19 -2.82 -7.53
N PRO A 101 19.31 -3.58 -7.55
CA PRO A 101 20.28 -3.52 -8.64
C PRO A 101 19.65 -3.76 -10.02
N ARG A 102 18.67 -4.68 -10.11
CA ARG A 102 17.95 -4.99 -11.35
C ARG A 102 17.06 -3.83 -11.82
N ALA A 103 16.49 -3.04 -10.91
CA ALA A 103 15.78 -1.81 -11.27
C ALA A 103 16.74 -0.79 -11.92
N VAL A 104 17.94 -0.63 -11.36
CA VAL A 104 18.98 0.23 -11.95
C VAL A 104 19.41 -0.27 -13.33
N GLU A 105 19.57 -1.58 -13.51
CA GLU A 105 19.87 -2.19 -14.81
C GLU A 105 18.76 -1.93 -15.84
N ALA A 106 17.49 -2.07 -15.44
CA ALA A 106 16.34 -1.78 -16.31
C ALA A 106 16.32 -0.30 -16.74
N PHE A 107 16.54 0.63 -15.81
CA PHE A 107 16.66 2.06 -16.14
C PHE A 107 17.87 2.36 -17.04
N ARG A 108 19.00 1.67 -16.84
CA ARG A 108 20.16 1.77 -17.73
C ARG A 108 19.90 1.17 -19.10
N ALA A 109 19.05 0.16 -19.24
CA ALA A 109 18.72 -0.45 -20.52
C ALA A 109 17.68 0.34 -21.33
N ALA A 110 16.85 1.14 -20.66
CA ALA A 110 15.80 1.93 -21.29
C ALA A 110 16.35 3.11 -22.10
N ASP A 111 15.73 3.40 -23.23
CA ASP A 111 15.96 4.59 -24.05
C ASP A 111 15.27 5.83 -23.43
N ALA A 112 14.14 5.65 -22.76
CA ALA A 112 13.47 6.67 -21.96
C ALA A 112 12.69 6.06 -20.76
N VAL A 113 12.45 6.88 -19.73
CA VAL A 113 11.68 6.49 -18.54
C VAL A 113 10.36 7.26 -18.51
N CYS A 114 9.27 6.54 -18.63
CA CYS A 114 7.91 7.00 -18.40
C CYS A 114 7.65 7.05 -16.89
N CYS A 115 7.15 8.17 -16.38
CA CYS A 115 6.93 8.36 -14.94
C CYS A 115 5.81 9.33 -14.63
N GLU A 116 5.25 9.24 -13.42
CA GLU A 116 4.20 10.14 -12.94
C GLU A 116 4.71 11.56 -12.72
N ASP A 117 5.65 11.77 -11.79
CA ASP A 117 6.37 13.04 -11.60
C ASP A 117 7.84 12.90 -12.03
N THR A 118 8.21 13.67 -13.07
CA THR A 118 9.58 13.72 -13.59
C THR A 118 10.59 14.28 -12.58
N ARG A 119 10.15 15.06 -11.60
CA ARG A 119 11.00 15.59 -10.52
C ARG A 119 11.34 14.51 -9.50
N VAL A 120 10.38 13.63 -9.17
CA VAL A 120 10.58 12.51 -8.24
C VAL A 120 11.48 11.47 -8.89
N THR A 121 11.09 11.01 -10.07
CA THR A 121 11.87 10.02 -10.83
C THR A 121 13.25 10.54 -11.23
N GLY A 122 13.37 11.83 -11.55
CA GLY A 122 14.67 12.45 -11.83
C GLY A 122 15.65 12.37 -10.66
N LYS A 123 15.18 12.57 -9.42
CA LYS A 123 16.01 12.40 -8.21
C LYS A 123 16.41 10.93 -8.01
N LEU A 124 15.48 10.00 -8.24
CA LEU A 124 15.75 8.56 -8.15
C LEU A 124 16.85 8.13 -9.13
N LEU A 125 16.73 8.52 -10.41
CA LEU A 125 17.72 8.21 -11.43
C LEU A 125 19.09 8.84 -11.12
N ALA A 126 19.10 10.09 -10.63
CA ALA A 126 20.32 10.74 -10.21
C ALA A 126 21.02 10.00 -9.06
N ALA A 127 20.27 9.55 -8.05
CA ALA A 127 20.81 8.74 -6.96
C ALA A 127 21.35 7.39 -7.43
N ALA A 128 20.76 6.81 -8.48
CA ALA A 128 21.21 5.57 -9.11
C ALA A 128 22.39 5.76 -10.11
N GLY A 129 22.83 6.99 -10.35
CA GLY A 129 23.85 7.31 -11.35
C GLY A 129 23.39 7.01 -12.78
N VAL A 130 22.10 7.18 -13.06
CA VAL A 130 21.47 6.93 -14.36
C VAL A 130 20.98 8.25 -14.97
N SER A 131 21.24 8.46 -16.26
CA SER A 131 20.73 9.60 -17.02
C SER A 131 19.93 9.10 -18.21
N ARG A 132 18.62 9.36 -18.20
CA ARG A 132 17.68 8.99 -19.26
C ARG A 132 16.65 10.10 -19.49
N PRO A 133 16.17 10.29 -20.74
CA PRO A 133 15.00 11.12 -21.02
C PRO A 133 13.80 10.69 -20.19
N LEU A 134 13.09 11.66 -19.61
CA LEU A 134 11.88 11.43 -18.82
C LEU A 134 10.63 11.81 -19.63
N ILE A 135 9.61 10.95 -19.57
CA ILE A 135 8.32 11.18 -20.23
C ILE A 135 7.23 11.15 -19.16
N ARG A 136 6.55 12.27 -18.97
CA ARG A 136 5.45 12.36 -18.01
C ARG A 136 4.23 11.55 -18.46
N CYS A 137 3.83 10.60 -17.63
CA CYS A 137 2.76 9.62 -17.85
C CYS A 137 1.93 9.39 -16.57
N ASP A 138 1.45 10.47 -15.94
CA ASP A 138 0.49 10.38 -14.82
C ASP A 138 -0.90 9.90 -15.27
N GLU A 139 -1.78 9.61 -14.31
CA GLU A 139 -3.13 9.09 -14.52
C GLU A 139 -3.97 9.89 -15.54
N ASN A 140 -3.81 11.21 -15.61
CA ASN A 140 -4.58 12.07 -16.53
C ASN A 140 -4.04 12.05 -17.96
N VAL A 141 -2.79 11.62 -18.14
CA VAL A 141 -2.04 11.75 -19.40
C VAL A 141 -1.79 10.38 -20.03
N ILE A 142 -1.59 9.35 -19.22
CA ILE A 142 -1.10 8.04 -19.67
C ILE A 142 -2.00 7.41 -20.75
N ALA A 143 -3.32 7.49 -20.61
CA ALA A 143 -4.25 6.93 -21.59
C ALA A 143 -4.12 7.59 -22.98
N ARG A 144 -3.82 8.89 -23.03
CA ARG A 144 -3.62 9.62 -24.30
C ARG A 144 -2.25 9.34 -24.91
N ARG A 145 -1.23 9.08 -24.08
CA ARG A 145 0.13 8.78 -24.53
C ARG A 145 0.35 7.32 -24.91
N ALA A 146 -0.43 6.40 -24.35
CA ALA A 146 -0.24 4.97 -24.55
C ALA A 146 -0.09 4.56 -26.03
N PRO A 147 -0.91 5.07 -26.99
CA PRO A 147 -0.73 4.73 -28.40
C PRO A 147 0.65 5.10 -28.96
N GLU A 148 1.11 6.34 -28.73
CA GLU A 148 2.43 6.82 -29.16
C GLU A 148 3.58 5.99 -28.55
N LEU A 149 3.48 5.67 -27.24
CA LEU A 149 4.49 4.90 -26.54
C LEU A 149 4.55 3.46 -27.05
N VAL A 150 3.40 2.86 -27.38
CA VAL A 150 3.34 1.52 -27.95
C VAL A 150 3.90 1.47 -29.36
N GLU A 151 3.67 2.48 -30.20
CA GLU A 151 4.31 2.58 -31.53
C GLU A 151 5.83 2.60 -31.42
N ARG A 152 6.37 3.36 -30.45
CA ARG A 152 7.82 3.42 -30.17
C ARG A 152 8.38 2.07 -29.72
N LEU A 153 7.68 1.39 -28.81
CA LEU A 153 8.02 0.05 -28.36
C LEU A 153 7.99 -0.95 -29.54
N ALA A 154 6.96 -0.91 -30.38
CA ALA A 154 6.85 -1.77 -31.55
C ALA A 154 7.96 -1.50 -32.59
N ALA A 155 8.43 -0.25 -32.68
CA ALA A 155 9.57 0.13 -33.51
C ALA A 155 10.94 -0.30 -32.97
N GLY A 156 11.00 -0.94 -31.79
CA GLY A 156 12.22 -1.50 -31.23
C GLY A 156 12.80 -0.75 -30.03
N GLU A 157 12.16 0.35 -29.60
CA GLU A 157 12.60 1.13 -28.45
C GLU A 157 12.37 0.37 -27.13
N VAL A 158 13.25 0.59 -26.16
CA VAL A 158 13.10 0.07 -24.80
C VAL A 158 12.62 1.19 -23.89
N LEU A 159 11.46 1.04 -23.29
CA LEU A 159 10.95 2.02 -22.32
C LEU A 159 10.90 1.38 -20.92
N ALA A 160 11.17 2.19 -19.89
CA ALA A 160 10.85 1.83 -18.51
C ALA A 160 9.67 2.67 -18.02
N PHE A 161 8.78 2.08 -17.22
CA PHE A 161 7.69 2.76 -16.53
C PHE A 161 7.92 2.65 -15.02
N ALA A 162 7.90 3.78 -14.33
CA ALA A 162 8.08 3.88 -12.88
C ALA A 162 6.98 4.75 -12.27
N SER A 163 6.42 4.33 -11.13
CA SER A 163 5.59 5.18 -10.30
C SER A 163 6.47 5.99 -9.34
N ASP A 164 5.89 7.03 -8.75
CA ASP A 164 6.60 7.90 -7.80
C ASP A 164 7.10 7.12 -6.58
N ALA A 165 6.37 6.08 -6.16
CA ALA A 165 6.74 5.16 -5.11
C ALA A 165 6.09 3.78 -5.31
N GLY A 166 6.83 2.71 -5.03
CA GLY A 166 6.29 1.36 -4.99
C GLY A 166 6.12 0.69 -6.35
N MET A 167 5.14 -0.20 -6.47
CA MET A 167 4.92 -1.03 -7.66
C MET A 167 3.90 -0.38 -8.61
N PRO A 168 4.30 -0.03 -9.86
CA PRO A 168 3.39 0.60 -10.81
C PRO A 168 2.20 -0.29 -11.17
N GLY A 169 1.03 0.32 -11.38
CA GLY A 169 -0.19 -0.38 -11.79
C GLY A 169 -0.94 -1.13 -10.68
N VAL A 170 -0.57 -0.94 -9.41
CA VAL A 170 -1.34 -1.47 -8.25
C VAL A 170 -2.35 -0.44 -7.75
N SER A 171 -1.86 0.74 -7.35
CA SER A 171 -2.70 1.91 -7.01
C SER A 171 -2.33 3.15 -7.82
N ASP A 172 -1.19 3.09 -8.50
CA ASP A 172 -0.65 4.14 -9.36
C ASP A 172 -1.05 3.88 -10.82
N PRO A 173 -0.95 4.89 -11.70
CA PRO A 173 -1.10 4.69 -13.14
C PRO A 173 -0.14 3.61 -13.65
N GLY A 174 -0.47 3.00 -14.80
CA GLY A 174 0.45 2.07 -15.47
C GLY A 174 -0.26 0.93 -16.18
N GLN A 175 -1.37 0.42 -15.63
CA GLN A 175 -2.12 -0.70 -16.23
C GLN A 175 -2.51 -0.43 -17.67
N VAL A 176 -2.98 0.79 -17.97
CA VAL A 176 -3.36 1.19 -19.34
C VAL A 176 -2.20 1.02 -20.34
N LEU A 177 -0.96 1.36 -19.95
CA LEU A 177 0.20 1.20 -20.81
C LEU A 177 0.63 -0.28 -20.91
N ILE A 178 0.55 -1.03 -19.81
CA ILE A 178 0.86 -2.46 -19.77
C ILE A 178 -0.11 -3.24 -20.69
N GLU A 179 -1.40 -2.97 -20.59
CA GLU A 179 -2.44 -3.56 -21.41
C GLU A 179 -2.22 -3.23 -22.89
N ALA A 180 -1.97 -1.96 -23.21
CA ALA A 180 -1.72 -1.52 -24.58
C ALA A 180 -0.47 -2.17 -25.18
N ALA A 181 0.62 -2.26 -24.41
CA ALA A 181 1.84 -2.95 -24.84
C ALA A 181 1.60 -4.44 -25.10
N ARG A 182 0.89 -5.13 -24.20
CA ARG A 182 0.53 -6.55 -24.37
C ARG A 182 -0.37 -6.77 -25.59
N ALA A 183 -1.35 -5.88 -25.82
CA ALA A 183 -2.25 -5.95 -26.96
C ALA A 183 -1.50 -5.79 -28.30
N ALA A 184 -0.38 -5.06 -28.30
CA ALA A 184 0.51 -4.93 -29.46
C ALA A 184 1.63 -5.98 -29.50
N GLU A 185 1.54 -7.04 -28.68
CA GLU A 185 2.54 -8.11 -28.57
C GLU A 185 3.95 -7.63 -28.22
N VAL A 186 4.06 -6.45 -27.60
CA VAL A 186 5.33 -5.94 -27.06
C VAL A 186 5.66 -6.71 -25.78
N PRO A 187 6.90 -7.22 -25.63
CA PRO A 187 7.38 -7.79 -24.38
C PRO A 187 7.24 -6.81 -23.20
N VAL A 188 6.52 -7.22 -22.16
CA VAL A 188 6.44 -6.52 -20.88
C VAL A 188 7.18 -7.33 -19.82
N GLU A 189 8.14 -6.69 -19.15
CA GLU A 189 8.89 -7.30 -18.05
C GLU A 189 8.70 -6.51 -16.76
N VAL A 190 8.15 -7.18 -15.75
CA VAL A 190 7.98 -6.61 -14.42
C VAL A 190 9.26 -6.83 -13.61
N ILE A 191 9.85 -5.75 -13.13
CA ILE A 191 10.99 -5.76 -12.21
C ILE A 191 10.44 -5.61 -10.79
N PRO A 192 10.57 -6.63 -9.93
CA PRO A 192 10.04 -6.59 -8.58
C PRO A 192 10.75 -5.51 -7.75
N GLY A 193 10.01 -4.92 -6.81
CA GLY A 193 10.51 -3.87 -5.93
C GLY A 193 9.62 -3.66 -4.71
N PRO A 194 9.94 -2.65 -3.88
CA PRO A 194 9.21 -2.34 -2.66
C PRO A 194 7.71 -2.12 -2.91
N THR A 195 6.86 -2.56 -1.98
CA THR A 195 5.40 -2.37 -2.06
C THR A 195 4.86 -2.13 -0.66
N ALA A 196 4.27 -0.96 -0.42
CA ALA A 196 3.87 -0.54 0.92
C ALA A 196 2.85 -1.49 1.58
N CYS A 197 1.87 -2.02 0.84
CA CYS A 197 0.87 -2.93 1.40
C CYS A 197 1.48 -4.26 1.90
N ILE A 198 2.40 -4.86 1.13
CA ILE A 198 3.06 -6.11 1.55
C ILE A 198 4.03 -5.86 2.70
N THR A 199 4.79 -4.76 2.65
CA THR A 199 5.66 -4.36 3.76
C THR A 199 4.84 -4.14 5.05
N ALA A 200 3.69 -3.45 4.95
CA ALA A 200 2.80 -3.24 6.08
C ALA A 200 2.22 -4.54 6.63
N LEU A 201 1.84 -5.49 5.76
CA LEU A 201 1.32 -6.79 6.18
C LEU A 201 2.34 -7.52 7.07
N VAL A 202 3.59 -7.61 6.60
CA VAL A 202 4.68 -8.25 7.37
C VAL A 202 4.96 -7.46 8.65
N SER A 203 5.10 -6.14 8.56
CA SER A 203 5.36 -5.29 9.72
C SER A 203 4.22 -5.30 10.74
N SER A 204 2.98 -5.55 10.34
CA SER A 204 1.83 -5.59 11.25
C SER A 204 1.94 -6.71 12.28
N GLY A 205 2.56 -7.84 11.93
CA GLY A 205 2.55 -9.06 12.76
C GLY A 205 1.20 -9.78 12.81
N ILE A 206 0.21 -9.37 12.01
CA ILE A 206 -1.08 -10.04 11.89
C ILE A 206 -0.88 -11.36 11.13
N ALA A 207 -1.20 -12.47 11.77
CA ALA A 207 -1.16 -13.79 11.15
C ALA A 207 -2.35 -13.96 10.19
N CYS A 208 -2.07 -14.33 8.94
CA CYS A 208 -3.10 -14.63 7.95
C CYS A 208 -2.56 -15.54 6.85
N ASP A 209 -3.40 -16.44 6.33
CA ASP A 209 -3.09 -17.25 5.15
C ASP A 209 -3.44 -16.52 3.84
N HIS A 210 -4.42 -15.63 3.91
CA HIS A 210 -4.91 -14.84 2.80
C HIS A 210 -4.98 -13.37 3.19
N PHE A 211 -4.83 -12.49 2.21
CA PHE A 211 -5.04 -11.07 2.37
C PHE A 211 -5.80 -10.51 1.17
N PHE A 212 -6.46 -9.39 1.40
CA PHE A 212 -7.21 -8.64 0.41
C PHE A 212 -6.75 -7.19 0.46
N PHE A 213 -6.21 -6.69 -0.66
CA PHE A 213 -5.80 -5.30 -0.79
C PHE A 213 -6.93 -4.48 -1.41
N GLU A 214 -7.51 -3.57 -0.63
CA GLU A 214 -8.59 -2.67 -1.08
C GLU A 214 -8.02 -1.39 -1.71
N GLY A 215 -6.82 -0.96 -1.30
CA GLY A 215 -6.34 0.38 -1.61
C GLY A 215 -7.06 1.41 -0.74
N PHE A 216 -7.67 2.42 -1.33
CA PHE A 216 -8.31 3.52 -0.59
C PHE A 216 -9.82 3.31 -0.44
N LEU A 217 -10.32 3.37 0.80
CA LEU A 217 -11.76 3.35 1.06
C LEU A 217 -12.47 4.60 0.51
N PRO A 218 -13.77 4.50 0.15
CA PRO A 218 -14.57 5.64 -0.27
C PRO A 218 -14.54 6.81 0.72
N ARG A 219 -14.54 8.03 0.19
CA ARG A 219 -14.49 9.25 1.00
C ARG A 219 -15.79 9.48 1.79
N LYS A 220 -16.95 9.20 1.18
CA LYS A 220 -18.25 9.43 1.83
C LYS A 220 -18.53 8.36 2.87
N ALA A 221 -19.00 8.78 4.05
CA ALA A 221 -19.22 7.88 5.19
C ALA A 221 -20.15 6.70 4.86
N GLY A 222 -21.27 6.94 4.19
CA GLY A 222 -22.22 5.87 3.82
C GLY A 222 -21.63 4.87 2.81
N GLU A 223 -20.88 5.35 1.81
CA GLU A 223 -20.20 4.49 0.84
C GLU A 223 -19.09 3.67 1.51
N ARG A 224 -18.33 4.27 2.44
CA ARG A 224 -17.32 3.58 3.24
C ARG A 224 -17.92 2.50 4.13
N ALA A 225 -18.98 2.81 4.87
CA ALA A 225 -19.66 1.84 5.73
C ALA A 225 -20.22 0.66 4.93
N ARG A 226 -20.85 0.93 3.78
CA ARG A 226 -21.32 -0.12 2.87
C ARG A 226 -20.17 -0.99 2.38
N ARG A 227 -19.06 -0.38 1.95
CA ARG A 227 -17.90 -1.14 1.47
C ARG A 227 -17.28 -2.01 2.57
N LEU A 228 -17.17 -1.50 3.79
CA LEU A 228 -16.69 -2.29 4.93
C LEU A 228 -17.62 -3.46 5.26
N ALA A 229 -18.94 -3.28 5.16
CA ALA A 229 -19.89 -4.38 5.32
C ALA A 229 -19.72 -5.48 4.26
N GLU A 230 -19.43 -5.10 3.00
CA GLU A 230 -19.11 -6.06 1.92
C GLU A 230 -17.79 -6.80 2.17
N LEU A 231 -16.83 -6.17 2.85
CA LEU A 231 -15.53 -6.76 3.17
C LEU A 231 -15.54 -7.59 4.47
N ALA A 232 -16.56 -7.44 5.31
CA ALA A 232 -16.67 -8.18 6.57
C ALA A 232 -16.49 -9.71 6.42
N PRO A 233 -17.10 -10.40 5.45
CA PRO A 233 -16.97 -11.85 5.35
C PRO A 233 -15.68 -12.33 4.66
N VAL A 234 -14.80 -11.44 4.18
CA VAL A 234 -13.59 -11.84 3.44
C VAL A 234 -12.65 -12.62 4.37
N PRO A 235 -12.28 -13.88 4.06
CA PRO A 235 -11.51 -14.75 4.94
C PRO A 235 -10.01 -14.48 4.83
N GLY A 236 -9.59 -13.24 5.09
CA GLY A 236 -8.20 -12.80 5.00
C GLY A 236 -7.97 -11.42 5.61
N ALA A 237 -6.71 -11.06 5.82
CA ALA A 237 -6.37 -9.74 6.32
C ALA A 237 -6.76 -8.67 5.30
N LEU A 238 -7.33 -7.56 5.75
CA LEU A 238 -7.73 -6.45 4.90
C LEU A 238 -6.68 -5.34 4.96
N LEU A 239 -6.21 -4.88 3.80
CA LEU A 239 -5.17 -3.86 3.70
C LEU A 239 -5.72 -2.61 3.02
N PHE A 240 -5.56 -1.48 3.68
CA PHE A 240 -6.04 -0.18 3.21
C PHE A 240 -4.90 0.83 3.18
N TYR A 241 -4.78 1.61 2.11
CA TYR A 241 -4.01 2.84 2.13
C TYR A 241 -4.86 3.97 2.68
N GLU A 242 -4.23 4.86 3.46
CA GLU A 242 -4.93 6.00 4.01
C GLU A 242 -4.04 7.23 4.17
N SER A 243 -4.67 8.40 4.06
CA SER A 243 -4.01 9.69 4.26
C SER A 243 -4.12 10.14 5.74
N PRO A 244 -3.18 10.96 6.22
CA PRO A 244 -3.17 11.41 7.62
C PRO A 244 -4.42 12.21 7.97
N HIS A 245 -5.04 12.88 7.00
CA HIS A 245 -6.24 13.69 7.18
C HIS A 245 -7.53 12.87 7.25
N ARG A 246 -7.48 11.59 6.88
CA ARG A 246 -8.63 10.69 6.80
C ARG A 246 -8.56 9.53 7.79
N VAL A 247 -7.38 9.22 8.30
CA VAL A 247 -7.12 8.04 9.11
C VAL A 247 -8.06 7.92 10.31
N GLY A 248 -8.32 9.00 11.06
CA GLY A 248 -9.27 8.98 12.17
C GLY A 248 -10.67 8.54 11.75
N ALA A 249 -11.24 9.18 10.73
CA ALA A 249 -12.58 8.85 10.23
C ALA A 249 -12.69 7.46 9.56
N THR A 250 -11.56 6.88 9.14
CA THR A 250 -11.48 5.51 8.63
C THR A 250 -11.38 4.51 9.79
N LEU A 251 -10.57 4.79 10.81
CA LEU A 251 -10.49 3.97 12.03
C LEU A 251 -11.83 3.94 12.78
N ASP A 252 -12.55 5.06 12.87
CA ASP A 252 -13.90 5.09 13.44
C ASP A 252 -14.86 4.15 12.68
N ALA A 253 -14.77 4.14 11.35
CA ALA A 253 -15.62 3.27 10.53
C ALA A 253 -15.23 1.80 10.67
N LEU A 254 -13.94 1.50 10.79
CA LEU A 254 -13.43 0.15 11.06
C LEU A 254 -13.81 -0.32 12.46
N ALA A 255 -13.79 0.55 13.47
CA ALA A 255 -14.23 0.26 14.83
C ALA A 255 -15.71 -0.12 14.89
N VAL A 256 -16.55 0.50 14.06
CA VAL A 256 -17.97 0.13 13.92
C VAL A 256 -18.12 -1.19 13.17
N ALA A 257 -17.39 -1.39 12.07
CA ALA A 257 -17.55 -2.57 11.23
C ALA A 257 -16.94 -3.84 11.85
N PHE A 258 -15.78 -3.71 12.51
CA PHE A 258 -14.91 -4.79 12.97
C PHE A 258 -14.43 -4.53 14.42
N PRO A 259 -15.34 -4.39 15.39
CA PRO A 259 -15.01 -3.87 16.73
C PRO A 259 -13.98 -4.72 17.50
N ALA A 260 -13.93 -6.02 17.23
CA ALA A 260 -13.07 -6.97 17.93
C ALA A 260 -11.84 -7.42 17.11
N ARG A 261 -11.69 -6.96 15.86
CA ARG A 261 -10.54 -7.38 15.04
C ARG A 261 -9.29 -6.61 15.43
N GLU A 262 -8.21 -7.35 15.63
CA GLU A 262 -6.87 -6.78 15.70
C GLU A 262 -6.55 -6.02 14.42
N ALA A 263 -5.87 -4.89 14.57
CA ALA A 263 -5.44 -4.05 13.48
C ALA A 263 -4.04 -3.49 13.75
N ALA A 264 -3.41 -3.02 12.68
CA ALA A 264 -2.19 -2.26 12.74
C ALA A 264 -2.27 -1.02 11.84
N LEU A 265 -1.77 0.10 12.34
CA LEU A 265 -1.54 1.32 11.55
C LEU A 265 -0.03 1.46 11.35
N CYS A 266 0.42 1.19 10.13
CA CYS A 266 1.80 1.33 9.70
C CYS A 266 1.98 2.71 9.05
N ARG A 267 2.84 3.55 9.61
CA ARG A 267 3.08 4.92 9.15
C ARG A 267 4.51 5.07 8.66
N GLU A 268 4.70 5.79 7.55
CA GLU A 268 6.01 6.22 7.05
C GLU A 268 7.01 5.06 6.89
N LEU A 269 6.53 3.91 6.40
CA LEU A 269 7.34 2.71 6.17
C LEU A 269 8.59 3.03 5.36
N THR A 270 9.73 2.49 5.80
CA THR A 270 11.10 2.69 5.31
C THR A 270 11.70 4.08 5.57
N LYS A 271 10.92 5.05 6.09
CA LYS A 271 11.38 6.44 6.29
C LYS A 271 11.86 6.67 7.74
N LEU A 272 12.38 7.86 8.00
CA LEU A 272 12.93 8.25 9.32
C LEU A 272 11.91 8.13 10.46
N HIS A 273 10.63 8.34 10.19
CA HIS A 273 9.55 8.35 11.17
C HIS A 273 8.65 7.11 11.10
N GLU A 274 9.21 5.98 10.63
CA GLU A 274 8.52 4.70 10.59
C GLU A 274 7.95 4.33 11.96
N GLU A 275 6.68 3.98 12.01
CA GLU A 275 5.96 3.61 13.24
C GLU A 275 4.89 2.56 12.92
N VAL A 276 4.72 1.58 13.80
CA VAL A 276 3.62 0.60 13.70
C VAL A 276 2.86 0.57 15.02
N LEU A 277 1.65 1.11 15.00
CA LEU A 277 0.70 1.01 16.10
C LEU A 277 -0.14 -0.25 15.94
N ARG A 278 -0.45 -0.94 17.04
CA ARG A 278 -1.23 -2.19 17.05
C ARG A 278 -2.29 -2.15 18.13
N GLY A 279 -3.40 -2.82 17.85
CA GLY A 279 -4.55 -2.95 18.73
C GLY A 279 -5.82 -3.03 17.90
N THR A 280 -6.97 -3.00 18.56
CA THR A 280 -8.26 -2.91 17.88
C THR A 280 -8.42 -1.58 17.15
N ALA A 281 -9.31 -1.53 16.15
CA ALA A 281 -9.64 -0.26 15.47
C ALA A 281 -10.15 0.82 16.45
N VAL A 282 -10.80 0.43 17.55
CA VAL A 282 -11.26 1.33 18.63
C VAL A 282 -10.07 1.99 19.34
N GLU A 283 -9.07 1.19 19.73
CA GLU A 283 -7.88 1.69 20.42
C GLU A 283 -7.05 2.60 19.51
N LEU A 284 -6.88 2.18 18.25
CA LEU A 284 -6.17 2.98 17.25
C LEU A 284 -6.89 4.32 16.97
N ALA A 285 -8.22 4.33 16.87
CA ALA A 285 -8.99 5.56 16.71
C ALA A 285 -8.77 6.52 17.90
N SER A 286 -8.77 5.97 19.12
CA SER A 286 -8.55 6.74 20.35
C SER A 286 -7.14 7.35 20.41
N GLU A 287 -6.11 6.56 20.07
CA GLU A 287 -4.72 7.01 20.00
C GLU A 287 -4.53 8.14 18.97
N VAL A 288 -5.13 8.01 17.79
CA VAL A 288 -5.08 9.05 16.75
C VAL A 288 -5.75 10.34 17.23
N ALA A 289 -6.94 10.25 17.83
CA ALA A 289 -7.66 11.40 18.35
C ALA A 289 -6.86 12.13 19.45
N GLN A 290 -6.26 11.38 20.38
CA GLN A 290 -5.42 11.94 21.43
C GLN A 290 -4.20 12.69 20.88
N ARG A 291 -3.56 12.16 19.84
CA ARG A 291 -2.43 12.82 19.17
C ARG A 291 -2.83 14.11 18.46
N GLU A 292 -4.03 14.14 17.87
CA GLU A 292 -4.58 15.37 17.29
C GLU A 292 -4.81 16.44 18.37
N GLU A 293 -5.43 16.07 19.49
CA GLU A 293 -5.72 16.98 20.62
C GLU A 293 -4.46 17.55 21.27
N THR A 294 -3.41 16.72 21.40
CA THR A 294 -2.12 17.12 22.01
C THR A 294 -1.20 17.87 21.05
N GLY A 295 -1.64 18.16 19.82
CA GLY A 295 -0.88 18.93 18.83
C GLY A 295 0.23 18.15 18.13
N ALA A 296 0.20 16.82 18.21
CA ALA A 296 1.14 15.90 17.56
C ALA A 296 0.45 14.99 16.52
N PRO A 297 -0.33 15.54 15.57
CA PRO A 297 -1.11 14.74 14.64
C PRO A 297 -0.21 13.85 13.79
N LEU A 298 -0.72 12.69 13.39
CA LEU A 298 -0.01 11.82 12.48
C LEU A 298 0.18 12.51 11.12
N LYS A 299 1.35 12.29 10.51
CA LYS A 299 1.72 12.84 9.20
C LYS A 299 2.27 11.73 8.32
N GLY A 300 2.39 12.02 7.03
CA GLY A 300 2.95 11.09 6.06
C GLY A 300 1.97 10.03 5.61
N GLU A 301 2.47 8.99 4.99
CA GLU A 301 1.68 7.94 4.35
C GLU A 301 1.43 6.78 5.31
N MET A 302 0.24 6.17 5.19
CA MET A 302 -0.19 5.13 6.11
C MET A 302 -0.82 3.94 5.39
N VAL A 303 -0.60 2.77 5.97
CA VAL A 303 -1.30 1.53 5.63
C VAL A 303 -1.98 1.01 6.89
N ILE A 304 -3.26 0.69 6.79
CA ILE A 304 -4.01 0.00 7.84
C ILE A 304 -4.12 -1.47 7.45
N VAL A 305 -3.73 -2.37 8.35
CA VAL A 305 -3.91 -3.82 8.21
C VAL A 305 -4.92 -4.26 9.25
N VAL A 306 -5.98 -4.96 8.85
CA VAL A 306 -7.00 -5.51 9.76
C VAL A 306 -6.98 -7.02 9.65
N ALA A 307 -7.05 -7.71 10.80
CA ALA A 307 -7.03 -9.15 10.86
C ALA A 307 -8.19 -9.81 10.09
N PRO A 308 -8.04 -11.08 9.67
CA PRO A 308 -9.15 -11.89 9.18
C PRO A 308 -10.26 -11.97 10.24
N PRO A 309 -11.53 -12.19 9.82
CA PRO A 309 -12.60 -12.46 10.76
C PRO A 309 -12.34 -13.78 11.51
N SER A 310 -12.77 -13.84 12.78
CA SER A 310 -12.80 -15.10 13.51
C SER A 310 -13.91 -16.02 12.98
N ALA A 311 -13.83 -17.33 13.28
CA ALA A 311 -14.90 -18.26 12.96
C ALA A 311 -16.24 -17.83 13.58
N GLU A 312 -16.20 -17.36 14.83
CA GLU A 312 -17.37 -16.85 15.57
C GLU A 312 -17.97 -15.62 14.88
N GLU A 313 -17.13 -14.69 14.41
CA GLU A 313 -17.58 -13.52 13.67
C GLU A 313 -18.26 -13.92 12.35
N LEU A 314 -17.68 -14.87 11.60
CA LEU A 314 -18.27 -15.39 10.36
C LEU A 314 -19.62 -16.07 10.61
N GLU A 315 -19.76 -16.83 11.70
CA GLU A 315 -21.04 -17.44 12.08
C GLU A 315 -22.11 -16.40 12.42
N VAL A 316 -21.73 -15.33 13.13
CA VAL A 316 -22.63 -14.21 13.43
C VAL A 316 -23.06 -13.50 12.14
N LEU A 317 -22.11 -13.17 11.27
CA LEU A 317 -22.39 -12.54 9.97
C LEU A 317 -23.30 -13.41 9.10
N GLY A 318 -23.06 -14.73 9.07
CA GLY A 318 -23.90 -15.69 8.34
C GLY A 318 -25.34 -15.72 8.86
N ARG A 319 -25.54 -15.71 10.19
CA ARG A 319 -26.88 -15.64 10.79
C ARG A 319 -27.59 -14.32 10.49
N LEU A 320 -26.89 -13.19 10.58
CA LEU A 320 -27.46 -11.88 10.24
C LEU A 320 -27.86 -11.79 8.77
N HIS A 321 -27.02 -12.33 7.88
CA HIS A 321 -27.32 -12.40 6.45
C HIS A 321 -28.55 -13.28 6.17
N ALA A 322 -28.64 -14.47 6.79
CA ALA A 322 -29.78 -15.36 6.65
C ALA A 322 -31.09 -14.73 7.18
N ALA A 323 -31.02 -14.03 8.32
CA ALA A 323 -32.16 -13.31 8.88
C ALA A 323 -32.61 -12.14 7.98
N GLY A 324 -31.66 -11.42 7.39
CA GLY A 324 -31.95 -10.35 6.43
C GLY A 324 -32.58 -10.87 5.14
N LEU A 325 -32.12 -12.00 4.61
CA LEU A 325 -32.76 -12.67 3.47
C LEU A 325 -34.15 -13.19 3.82
N ALA A 326 -34.35 -13.78 5.00
CA ALA A 326 -35.65 -14.25 5.45
C ALA A 326 -36.64 -13.08 5.62
N ALA A 327 -36.19 -11.93 6.13
CA ALA A 327 -37.00 -10.72 6.23
C ALA A 327 -37.34 -10.13 4.84
N ALA A 328 -36.43 -10.25 3.86
CA ALA A 328 -36.65 -9.79 2.49
C ALA A 328 -37.50 -10.76 1.64
N GLN A 329 -37.51 -12.06 1.98
CA GLN A 329 -38.32 -13.10 1.34
C GLN A 329 -39.68 -13.31 2.01
N GLY A 330 -39.82 -12.86 3.26
CA GLY A 330 -41.05 -12.89 4.04
C GLY A 330 -41.94 -11.68 3.77
N ASP A 331 -42.36 -11.46 2.52
CA ASP A 331 -43.57 -10.70 2.23
C ASP A 331 -44.31 -11.34 1.05
N GLY A 332 -45.03 -12.40 1.39
CA GLY A 332 -45.72 -13.26 0.44
C GLY A 332 -46.82 -14.13 1.04
N THR A 333 -47.23 -13.93 2.30
CA THR A 333 -48.55 -14.33 2.83
C THR A 333 -48.75 -13.78 4.25
N ALA A 334 -49.91 -13.15 4.44
CA ALA A 334 -50.37 -12.53 5.67
C ALA A 334 -50.38 -13.47 6.89
N ALA A 335 -49.83 -13.00 8.01
CA ALA A 335 -50.55 -12.73 9.27
C ALA A 335 -49.56 -12.69 10.45
N GLY A 336 -49.42 -11.50 11.07
CA GLY A 336 -48.93 -11.37 12.45
C GLY A 336 -47.49 -10.90 12.64
N ALA A 337 -47.15 -9.68 12.19
CA ALA A 337 -45.98 -8.94 12.66
C ALA A 337 -46.44 -7.63 13.32
N GLY A 338 -45.99 -7.37 14.56
CA GLY A 338 -45.97 -6.01 15.09
C GLY A 338 -45.01 -5.15 14.26
N PRO A 339 -45.26 -3.85 14.07
CA PRO A 339 -44.66 -3.10 12.98
C PRO A 339 -43.18 -2.83 13.25
N ALA A 340 -42.35 -3.04 12.23
CA ALA A 340 -41.09 -2.32 12.09
C ALA A 340 -41.45 -0.82 12.02
N LEU A 341 -41.03 -0.05 13.03
CA LEU A 341 -41.30 1.39 13.10
C LEU A 341 -40.70 2.07 11.86
N ASP A 342 -41.50 2.92 11.23
CA ASP A 342 -41.09 3.81 10.14
C ASP A 342 -39.77 4.52 10.56
N PRO A 343 -38.75 4.60 9.71
CA PRO A 343 -37.52 5.35 9.99
C PRO A 343 -37.74 6.76 10.56
N ASP A 344 -38.83 7.44 10.16
CA ASP A 344 -39.19 8.75 10.69
C ASP A 344 -39.83 8.67 12.10
N GLU A 345 -40.52 7.59 12.42
CA GLU A 345 -41.07 7.30 13.75
C GLU A 345 -39.97 6.87 14.73
N ALA A 346 -39.01 6.07 14.25
CA ALA A 346 -37.81 5.71 15.02
C ALA A 346 -36.93 6.93 15.33
N LEU A 347 -36.78 7.87 14.38
CA LEU A 347 -36.09 9.13 14.61
C LEU A 347 -36.80 9.98 15.68
N ARG A 348 -38.13 10.07 15.64
CA ARG A 348 -38.92 10.80 16.65
C ARG A 348 -38.77 10.17 18.04
N ALA A 349 -38.79 8.85 18.14
CA ALA A 349 -38.61 8.14 19.42
C ALA A 349 -37.21 8.36 20.03
N ASP A 350 -36.16 8.35 19.20
CA ASP A 350 -34.79 8.60 19.66
C ASP A 350 -34.56 10.09 20.04
N ILE A 351 -35.24 11.03 19.37
CA ILE A 351 -35.24 12.44 19.78
C ILE A 351 -35.89 12.62 21.15
N LEU A 352 -37.07 12.03 21.37
CA LEU A 352 -37.80 12.14 22.64
C LEU A 352 -36.99 11.57 23.81
N ARG A 353 -36.35 10.40 23.62
CA ARG A 353 -35.47 9.81 24.64
C ARG A 353 -34.29 10.71 24.99
N ALA A 354 -33.64 11.29 23.98
CA ALA A 354 -32.50 12.18 24.20
C ALA A 354 -32.91 13.51 24.90
N LEU A 355 -34.13 13.99 24.65
CA LEU A 355 -34.70 15.14 25.36
C LEU A 355 -35.02 14.80 26.83
N GLU A 356 -35.56 13.60 27.11
CA GLU A 356 -35.78 13.11 28.48
C GLU A 356 -34.47 12.96 29.27
N GLU A 357 -33.39 12.57 28.58
CA GLU A 357 -32.04 12.48 29.14
C GLU A 357 -31.36 13.86 29.31
N GLY A 358 -32.02 14.95 28.90
CA GLY A 358 -31.53 16.32 29.06
C GLY A 358 -30.43 16.72 28.09
N GLU A 359 -30.25 16.01 26.97
CA GLU A 359 -29.29 16.40 25.94
C GLU A 359 -29.68 17.75 25.30
N PRO A 360 -28.73 18.67 25.04
CA PRO A 360 -29.03 19.92 24.37
C PRO A 360 -29.39 19.67 22.90
N ALA A 361 -30.41 20.37 22.38
CA ALA A 361 -30.98 20.15 21.04
C ALA A 361 -29.95 20.11 19.88
N ASN A 362 -28.87 20.90 19.97
CA ASN A 362 -27.82 20.92 18.96
C ASN A 362 -26.95 19.63 18.97
N ALA A 363 -26.77 19.00 20.14
CA ALA A 363 -26.08 17.71 20.27
C ALA A 363 -26.94 16.57 19.72
N ILE A 364 -28.24 16.54 20.09
CA ILE A 364 -29.23 15.59 19.55
C ILE A 364 -29.26 15.67 18.02
N ALA A 365 -29.39 16.88 17.46
CA ALA A 365 -29.45 17.07 16.02
C ALA A 365 -28.16 16.65 15.31
N LYS A 366 -26.97 16.90 15.90
CA LYS A 366 -25.70 16.46 15.30
C LYS A 366 -25.59 14.93 15.25
N ARG A 367 -25.90 14.26 16.37
CA ARG A 367 -25.80 12.80 16.52
C ARG A 367 -26.83 12.07 15.66
N LEU A 368 -28.10 12.47 15.75
CA LEU A 368 -29.19 11.77 15.07
C LEU A 368 -29.26 12.09 13.56
N SER A 369 -28.80 13.27 13.11
CA SER A 369 -28.68 13.54 11.66
C SER A 369 -27.68 12.64 10.95
N GLN A 370 -26.58 12.30 11.62
CA GLN A 370 -25.59 11.35 11.11
C GLN A 370 -26.14 9.92 11.12
N ARG A 371 -26.75 9.50 12.23
CA ARG A 371 -27.32 8.14 12.37
C ARG A 371 -28.43 7.84 11.37
N TYR A 372 -29.33 8.78 11.14
CA TYR A 372 -30.49 8.61 10.25
C TYR A 372 -30.26 9.17 8.83
N SER A 373 -29.05 9.62 8.51
CA SER A 373 -28.72 10.22 7.20
C SER A 373 -29.67 11.36 6.79
N ARG A 374 -30.11 12.18 7.76
CA ARG A 374 -30.99 13.33 7.54
C ARG A 374 -30.18 14.63 7.59
N ARG A 375 -30.70 15.71 7.01
CA ARG A 375 -30.06 17.02 7.12
C ARG A 375 -30.11 17.48 8.58
N LYS A 376 -28.97 17.87 9.16
CA LYS A 376 -28.88 18.36 10.55
C LYS A 376 -29.93 19.44 10.87
N ARG A 377 -30.17 20.36 9.94
CA ARG A 377 -31.19 21.40 10.08
C ARG A 377 -32.61 20.84 10.25
N ALA A 378 -32.98 19.82 9.45
CA ALA A 378 -34.30 19.20 9.53
C ALA A 378 -34.49 18.42 10.84
N VAL A 379 -33.44 17.74 11.31
CA VAL A 379 -33.48 17.07 12.63
C VAL A 379 -33.54 18.09 13.76
N TYR A 380 -32.81 19.21 13.66
CA TYR A 380 -32.86 20.27 14.66
C TYR A 380 -34.24 20.94 14.73
N GLU A 381 -34.87 21.22 13.58
CA GLU A 381 -36.25 21.73 13.50
C GLU A 381 -37.23 20.75 14.15
N LEU A 382 -37.09 19.44 13.87
CA LEU A 382 -37.91 18.39 14.50
C LEU A 382 -37.67 18.26 16.02
N VAL A 383 -36.43 18.44 16.49
CA VAL A 383 -36.12 18.45 17.93
C VAL A 383 -36.82 19.63 18.62
N LEU A 384 -36.80 20.82 18.01
CA LEU A 384 -37.51 21.99 18.54
C LEU A 384 -39.03 21.80 18.55
N GLU A 385 -39.60 21.19 17.50
CA GLU A 385 -41.04 20.86 17.44
C GLU A 385 -41.46 19.88 18.55
N LEU A 386 -40.60 18.91 18.91
CA LEU A 386 -40.88 17.91 19.93
C LEU A 386 -40.54 18.38 21.36
N GLN A 387 -39.80 19.48 21.51
CA GLN A 387 -39.43 20.07 22.80
C GLN A 387 -40.53 21.00 23.35
N GLY A 388 -41.47 21.45 22.51
CA GLY A 388 -42.61 22.31 22.87
C GLY A 388 -42.39 23.78 22.51
#